data_AF-A0A1Q5XE39-F1
#
_entry.id   AF-A0A1Q5XE39-F1
#
_cell.length_a   1.000
_cell.length_b   1.000
_cell.length_c   1.000
_cell.angle_alpha   90.00
_cell.angle_beta   90.00
_cell.angle_gamma   90.00
#
_symmetry.space_group_name_H-M   'P 1'
#
loop_
_entity.id
_entity.type
_entity.pdbx_description
1 polymer ?
#
loop_
_entity_poly.entity_id
_entity_poly.type
_entity_poly.pdbx_seq_one_letter_code
_entity_poly.pdbx_strand_id
1 'polypeptide(L)'
;MPTRQYPELQLPFTDDIILDGEAACVDPATGVSDFEAVMRRFQARRADKIIQLTTTLPTYYVIFDILMYKGQDISLDCPLLRRKEILAATA
;
A
#
# COMPACT_ATOMS: atom_id res chain seq x y z
N MET A 1 4.54 -11.21 1.74
CA MET A 1 3.44 -10.22 1.68
C MET A 1 2.29 -10.78 0.87
N PRO A 2 1.01 -10.58 1.26
CA PRO A 2 -0.15 -11.06 0.52
C PRO A 2 -0.43 -10.14 -0.68
N THR A 3 0.45 -10.14 -1.69
CA THR A 3 0.30 -9.34 -2.92
C THR A 3 -0.92 -9.76 -3.74
N ARG A 4 -1.34 -11.03 -3.63
CA ARG A 4 -2.48 -11.56 -4.38
C ARG A 4 -3.82 -11.04 -3.88
N GLN A 5 -3.89 -10.62 -2.62
CA GLN A 5 -5.11 -10.16 -1.97
C GLN A 5 -5.49 -8.73 -2.39
N TYR A 6 -4.53 -7.97 -2.91
CA TYR A 6 -4.68 -6.56 -3.29
C TYR A 6 -4.21 -6.32 -4.72
N PRO A 7 -4.84 -6.93 -5.74
CA PRO A 7 -4.45 -6.74 -7.13
C PRO A 7 -4.55 -5.28 -7.58
N GLU A 8 -5.44 -4.49 -6.98
CA GLU A 8 -5.58 -3.06 -7.28
C GLU A 8 -4.41 -2.19 -6.77
N LEU A 9 -3.57 -2.72 -5.87
CA LEU A 9 -2.38 -2.03 -5.35
C LEU A 9 -1.11 -2.32 -6.18
N GLN A 10 -1.26 -2.98 -7.33
CA GLN A 10 -0.17 -3.14 -8.30
C GLN A 10 0.05 -1.82 -9.04
N LEU A 11 0.81 -0.92 -8.42
CA LEU A 11 1.14 0.40 -8.96
C LEU A 11 2.32 0.32 -9.94
N PRO A 12 2.31 1.11 -11.03
CA PRO A 12 3.33 1.05 -12.08
C PRO A 12 4.59 1.86 -11.70
N PHE A 13 5.29 1.45 -10.64
CA PHE A 13 6.60 2.03 -10.33
C PHE A 13 7.66 1.45 -11.29
N THR A 14 8.43 2.33 -11.93
CA THR A 14 9.48 1.95 -12.90
C THR A 14 10.82 1.65 -12.26
N ASP A 15 11.08 2.27 -11.11
CA ASP A 15 12.31 2.07 -10.33
C ASP A 15 12.15 0.91 -9.33
N ASP A 16 13.25 0.24 -9.02
CA ASP A 16 13.29 -0.73 -7.92
C ASP A 16 13.19 0.01 -6.57
N ILE A 17 12.02 -0.08 -5.94
CA ILE A 17 11.60 0.76 -4.81
C ILE A 17 10.95 -0.10 -3.73
N ILE A 18 11.27 0.19 -2.46
CA ILE A 18 10.57 -0.37 -1.31
C ILE A 18 9.89 0.79 -0.59
N LEU A 19 8.57 0.76 -0.59
CA LEU A 19 7.71 1.73 0.08
C LEU A 19 7.18 1.14 1.38
N ASP A 20 7.10 1.97 2.40
CA ASP A 20 6.42 1.64 3.65
C ASP A 20 5.14 2.46 3.78
N GLY A 21 4.08 1.79 4.20
CA GLY A 21 2.73 2.33 4.08
C GLY A 21 1.66 1.44 4.71
N GLU A 22 0.49 2.03 4.93
CA GLU A 22 -0.66 1.39 5.56
C GLU A 22 -1.76 1.11 4.52
N ALA A 23 -2.31 -0.10 4.55
CA ALA A 23 -3.48 -0.46 3.76
C ALA A 23 -4.75 -0.24 4.59
N ALA A 24 -5.66 0.60 4.09
CA ALA A 24 -6.89 0.96 4.77
C ALA A 24 -8.11 0.72 3.88
N CYS A 25 -9.15 0.10 4.43
CA CYS A 25 -10.48 0.08 3.82
C CYS A 25 -11.26 1.23 4.43
N VAL A 26 -11.79 2.12 3.59
CA VAL A 26 -12.46 3.34 4.04
C VAL A 26 -13.92 3.27 3.59
N ASP A 27 -14.85 3.55 4.50
CA ASP A 27 -16.26 3.72 4.16
C ASP A 27 -16.41 4.97 3.26
N PRO A 28 -16.89 4.84 2.01
CA PRO A 28 -17.02 5.98 1.10
C PRO A 28 -17.99 7.06 1.59
N ALA A 29 -18.97 6.72 2.44
CA ALA A 29 -19.98 7.66 2.93
C ALA A 29 -19.49 8.45 4.14
N THR A 30 -18.70 7.83 5.02
CA THR A 30 -18.26 8.42 6.29
C THR A 30 -16.79 8.82 6.30
N GLY A 31 -15.98 8.27 5.39
CA GLY A 31 -14.52 8.47 5.37
C GLY A 31 -13.79 7.74 6.50
N VAL A 32 -14.48 6.88 7.26
CA VAL A 32 -13.90 6.19 8.41
C VAL A 32 -13.18 4.91 7.95
N SER A 33 -11.97 4.72 8.46
CA SER A 33 -11.21 3.49 8.24
C SER A 33 -11.79 2.33 9.05
N ASP A 34 -12.01 1.19 8.40
CA ASP A 34 -12.51 -0.04 8.99
C ASP A 34 -11.42 -1.13 8.99
N PHE A 35 -10.87 -1.38 10.18
CA PHE A 35 -9.87 -2.42 10.38
C PHE A 35 -10.42 -3.83 10.12
N GLU A 36 -11.69 -4.08 10.43
CA GLU A 36 -12.30 -5.39 10.19
C GLU A 36 -12.40 -5.66 8.68
N ALA A 37 -12.72 -4.64 7.88
CA ALA A 37 -12.72 -4.74 6.43
C ALA A 37 -11.33 -5.06 5.86
N VAL A 38 -10.26 -4.46 6.39
CA VAL A 38 -8.87 -4.81 6.01
C VAL A 38 -8.57 -6.27 6.35
N MET A 39 -8.96 -6.74 7.54
CA MET A 39 -8.77 -8.15 7.91
C MET A 39 -9.55 -9.12 7.02
N ARG A 40 -10.76 -8.76 6.59
CA ARG A 40 -11.56 -9.54 5.64
C ARG A 40 -10.87 -9.68 4.28
N ARG A 41 -10.25 -8.59 3.78
CA ARG A 41 -9.41 -8.60 2.57
C ARG A 41 -8.19 -9.50 2.77
N PHE A 42 -7.47 -9.31 3.86
CA PHE A 42 -6.26 -10.07 4.20
C PHE A 42 -6.50 -11.58 4.32
N GLN A 43 -7.64 -12.00 4.86
CA GLN A 43 -8.00 -13.41 5.03
C GLN A 43 -8.59 -14.06 3.77
N ALA A 44 -8.91 -13.28 2.73
CA ALA A 44 -9.39 -13.84 1.47
C ALA A 44 -8.32 -14.74 0.82
N ARG A 45 -8.76 -15.88 0.29
CA ARG A 45 -7.88 -16.89 -0.35
C ARG A 45 -8.34 -17.28 -1.74
N ARG A 46 -9.65 -17.27 -2.00
CA ARG A 46 -10.20 -17.59 -3.32
C ARG A 46 -10.09 -16.38 -4.25
N ALA A 47 -9.60 -16.60 -5.46
CA ALA A 47 -9.32 -15.54 -6.42
C ALA A 47 -10.59 -14.77 -6.85
N ASP A 48 -11.70 -15.48 -7.05
CA ASP A 48 -13.00 -14.89 -7.37
C ASP A 48 -13.49 -13.94 -6.26
N LYS A 49 -13.37 -14.38 -5.00
CA LYS A 49 -13.72 -13.54 -3.84
C LYS A 49 -12.79 -12.33 -3.72
N ILE A 50 -11.51 -12.49 -4.00
CA ILE A 50 -10.54 -11.37 -3.98
C ILE A 50 -10.94 -10.31 -5.01
N ILE A 51 -11.23 -10.71 -6.26
CA ILE A 51 -11.66 -9.80 -7.33
C ILE A 51 -12.98 -9.11 -6.96
N GLN A 52 -13.95 -9.85 -6.40
CA GLN A 52 -15.20 -9.23 -5.96
C GLN A 52 -14.95 -8.17 -4.88
N LEU A 53 -14.08 -8.47 -3.91
CA LEU A 53 -13.78 -7.58 -2.80
C LEU A 53 -13.07 -6.28 -3.23
N THR A 54 -12.39 -6.24 -4.38
CA THR A 54 -11.78 -4.98 -4.86
C THR A 54 -12.84 -3.94 -5.20
N THR A 55 -14.05 -4.37 -5.57
CA THR A 55 -15.17 -3.48 -5.90
C THR A 55 -16.06 -3.16 -4.71
N THR A 56 -16.24 -4.11 -3.78
CA THR A 56 -17.17 -3.95 -2.66
C THR A 56 -16.50 -3.40 -1.40
N LEU A 57 -15.20 -3.66 -1.22
CA LEU A 57 -14.38 -3.15 -0.11
C LEU A 57 -13.04 -2.65 -0.68
N PRO A 58 -13.06 -1.52 -1.43
CA PRO A 58 -11.86 -0.98 -2.02
C PRO A 58 -10.83 -0.64 -0.94
N THR A 59 -9.58 -1.05 -1.18
CA THR A 59 -8.46 -0.77 -0.30
C THR A 59 -7.67 0.41 -0.83
N TYR A 60 -7.38 1.36 0.06
CA TYR A 60 -6.50 2.49 -0.17
C TYR A 60 -5.14 2.18 0.45
N TYR A 61 -4.07 2.62 -0.20
CA TYR A 61 -2.72 2.45 0.32
C TYR A 61 -2.09 3.82 0.56
N VAL A 62 -1.80 4.11 1.83
CA VAL A 62 -1.21 5.38 2.26
C VAL A 62 0.27 5.14 2.50
N ILE A 63 1.10 5.68 1.61
CA ILE A 63 2.56 5.57 1.69
C ILE A 63 3.09 6.71 2.55
N PHE A 64 3.95 6.40 3.53
CA PHE A 64 4.50 7.41 4.44
C PHE A 64 6.04 7.38 4.57
N ASP A 65 6.71 6.32 4.10
CA ASP A 65 8.17 6.26 4.05
C ASP A 65 8.65 5.49 2.80
N ILE A 66 9.92 5.70 2.45
CA ILE A 66 10.62 5.02 1.35
C ILE A 66 11.92 4.43 1.91
N LEU A 67 12.06 3.12 1.83
CA LEU A 67 13.18 2.38 2.43
C LEU A 67 14.28 2.06 1.41
N MET A 68 13.89 1.88 0.14
CA MET A 68 14.81 1.65 -0.96
C MET A 68 14.37 2.47 -2.16
N TYR A 69 15.33 3.05 -2.87
CA TYR A 69 15.07 3.79 -4.11
C TYR A 69 16.15 3.49 -5.14
N LYS A 70 15.75 3.14 -6.37
CA LYS A 70 16.65 2.77 -7.47
C LYS A 70 17.62 1.64 -7.12
N GLY A 71 17.12 0.65 -6.39
CA GLY A 71 17.88 -0.52 -5.94
C GLY A 71 18.87 -0.25 -4.82
N GLN A 72 18.87 0.96 -4.24
CA GLN A 72 19.75 1.33 -3.13
C GLN A 72 18.94 1.42 -1.83
N ASP A 73 19.32 0.64 -0.82
CA ASP A 73 18.75 0.74 0.53
C ASP A 73 19.20 2.07 1.16
N ILE A 74 18.23 2.89 1.54
CA ILE A 74 18.43 4.21 2.15
C ILE A 74 17.90 4.26 3.58
N SER A 75 17.38 3.15 4.12
CA SER A 75 16.73 3.11 5.43
C SER A 75 17.67 3.42 6.59
N LEU A 76 18.94 3.00 6.48
CA LEU A 76 19.98 3.16 7.52
C LEU A 76 20.74 4.48 7.39
N ASP A 77 21.13 4.86 6.17
CA ASP A 77 22.07 5.97 5.93
C ASP A 77 21.37 7.31 5.61
N CYS A 78 20.05 7.31 5.43
CA CYS A 78 19.27 8.50 5.08
C CYS A 78 18.32 8.88 6.23
N PRO A 79 18.40 10.11 6.78
CA PRO A 79 17.46 10.59 7.78
C PRO A 79 16.01 10.61 7.27
N LEU A 80 15.03 10.37 8.16
CA LEU A 80 13.60 10.32 7.83
C LEU A 80 13.13 11.54 7.01
N LEU A 81 13.59 12.75 7.34
CA LEU A 81 13.21 13.96 6.61
C LEU A 81 13.62 13.87 5.14
N ARG A 82 14.84 13.39 4.87
CA ARG A 82 15.34 13.24 3.51
C ARG A 82 14.63 12.13 2.75
N ARG A 83 14.25 11.04 3.42
CA ARG A 83 13.40 9.99 2.81
C ARG A 83 12.03 10.53 2.41
N LYS A 84 11.40 11.36 3.26
CA LYS A 84 10.13 12.04 2.92
C LYS A 84 10.26 13.00 1.74
N GLU A 85 11.38 13.72 1.62
CA GLU A 85 11.65 14.56 0.44
C GLU A 85 11.77 13.73 -0.84
N ILE A 86 12.47 12.58 -0.79
CA ILE A 86 12.59 11.66 -1.93
C ILE A 86 11.21 11.11 -2.29
N LEU A 87 10.42 10.69 -1.31
CA LEU A 87 9.07 10.18 -1.51
C LEU A 87 8.18 11.23 -2.19
N ALA A 88 8.20 12.47 -1.72
CA ALA A 88 7.43 13.57 -2.31
C ALA A 88 7.85 13.94 -3.74
N ALA A 89 9.09 13.67 -4.12
CA ALA A 89 9.59 13.89 -5.48
C ALA A 89 9.33 12.71 -6.44
N THR A 90 8.91 11.55 -5.90
CA THR A 90 8.69 10.31 -6.66
C THR A 90 7.19 10.02 -6.88
N ALA A 91 6.31 10.62 -6.07
CA ALA A 91 4.85 10.57 -6.21
C ALA A 91 4.35 11.53 -7.30
#